data_AF-A0A662I7I3-F1
#
_entry.id   AF-A0A662I7I3-F1
#
_cell.length_a   1.000
_cell.length_b   1.000
_cell.length_c   1.000
_cell.angle_alpha   90.00
_cell.angle_beta   90.00
_cell.angle_gamma   90.00
#
_symmetry.space_group_name_H-M   'P 1'
#
loop_
_entity.id
_entity.type
_entity.pdbx_description
1 polymer ?
#
loop_
_entity_poly.entity_id
_entity_poly.type
_entity_poly.pdbx_seq_one_letter_code
_entity_poly.pdbx_strand_id
1 'polypeptide(L)' 'MRNSSEEVKLRAPEEILKEIIGDEEDYSIAIELYKAYITGGRIILKEKIKEIIKKYLEEK' A
#
# COMPACT_ATOMS: atom_id res chain seq x y z
N MET A 1 30.85 24.23 12.24
CA MET A 1 29.54 23.55 12.13
C MET A 1 29.43 23.05 10.69
N ARG A 2 29.42 21.73 10.46
CA ARG A 2 29.26 21.16 9.11
C ARG A 2 27.77 21.11 8.81
N ASN A 3 27.35 21.79 7.74
CA ASN A 3 25.98 21.73 7.24
C ASN A 3 25.71 20.31 6.75
N SER A 4 24.95 19.55 7.52
CA SER A 4 24.33 18.30 7.08
C SER A 4 23.16 18.67 6.17
N SER A 5 23.43 18.86 4.88
CA SER A 5 22.39 18.77 3.87
C SER A 5 22.04 17.29 3.69
N GLU A 6 21.28 16.73 4.64
CA GLU A 6 20.56 15.49 4.39
C GLU A 6 19.55 15.79 3.28
N GLU A 7 19.92 15.42 2.05
CA GLU A 7 18.95 15.23 0.97
C GLU A 7 17.85 14.32 1.51
N VAL A 8 16.70 14.90 1.86
CA VAL A 8 15.47 14.18 2.13
C VAL A 8 15.08 13.54 0.80
N LYS A 9 15.59 12.33 0.54
CA LYS A 9 15.16 11.51 -0.59
C LYS A 9 13.65 11.35 -0.44
N LEU A 10 12.89 11.92 -1.38
CA LEU A 10 11.46 11.74 -1.48
C LEU A 10 11.21 10.23 -1.65
N ARG A 11 10.88 9.57 -0.54
CA ARG A 11 10.56 8.14 -0.52
C ARG A 11 9.25 7.91 -1.23
N ALA A 12 9.17 6.83 -1.99
CA ALA A 12 7.92 6.46 -2.63
C ALA A 12 6.89 6.06 -1.54
N PRO A 13 5.60 6.38 -1.69
CA PRO A 13 4.55 5.97 -0.75
C PRO A 13 4.58 4.47 -0.42
N GLU A 14 4.98 3.63 -1.38
CA GLU A 14 5.14 2.19 -1.23
C GLU A 14 6.24 1.81 -0.24
N GLU A 15 7.37 2.53 -0.24
CA GLU A 15 8.46 2.29 0.72
C GLU A 15 8.03 2.66 2.15
N ILE A 16 7.26 3.73 2.29
CA ILE A 16 6.70 4.15 3.59
C ILE A 16 5.69 3.11 4.08
N LEU A 17 4.83 2.59 3.20
CA LEU A 17 3.86 1.56 3.55
C LEU A 17 4.55 0.28 4.04
N LYS A 18 5.68 -0.10 3.44
CA LYS A 18 6.45 -1.28 3.84
C LYS A 18 7.09 -1.13 5.23
N GLU A 19 7.50 0.07 5.60
CA GLU A 19 8.05 0.34 6.94
C GLU A 19 6.96 0.30 8.03
N ILE A 20 5.74 0.75 7.70
CA ILE A 20 4.62 0.79 8.65
C ILE A 20 3.98 -0.58 8.82
N ILE A 21 3.84 -1.33 7.73
CA ILE A 21 3.18 -2.63 7.70
C ILE A 21 4.26 -3.71 7.72
N GLY A 22 4.56 -4.23 8.91
CA GLY A 22 5.59 -5.25 9.09
C GLY A 22 5.18 -6.66 8.66
N ASP A 23 3.87 -6.91 8.51
CA ASP A 23 3.35 -8.17 7.99
C ASP A 23 3.33 -8.15 6.45
N GLU A 24 3.88 -9.19 5.82
CA GLU A 24 4.06 -9.24 4.36
C GLU A 24 2.73 -9.39 3.62
N GLU A 25 1.75 -10.08 4.21
CA GLU A 25 0.42 -10.28 3.64
C GLU A 25 -0.37 -8.98 3.68
N ASP A 26 -0.41 -8.33 4.85
CA ASP A 26 -1.06 -7.02 5.03
C ASP A 26 -0.43 -5.95 4.12
N TYR A 27 0.90 -5.97 3.97
CA TYR A 27 1.62 -5.03 3.09
C TYR A 27 1.22 -5.25 1.62
N SER A 28 1.17 -6.51 1.17
CA SER A 28 0.75 -6.85 -0.19
C SER A 28 -0.66 -6.34 -0.49
N ILE A 29 -1.59 -6.53 0.45
CA ILE A 29 -2.96 -6.02 0.37
C ILE A 29 -2.98 -4.49 0.28
N ALA A 30 -2.23 -3.81 1.14
CA ALA A 30 -2.18 -2.35 1.15
C ALA A 30 -1.66 -1.77 -0.16
N ILE A 31 -0.62 -2.38 -0.75
CA ILE A 31 -0.07 -1.97 -2.06
C ILE A 31 -1.07 -2.24 -3.19
N GLU A 32 -1.77 -3.38 -3.16
CA GLU A 32 -2.77 -3.70 -4.17
C GLU A 32 -3.93 -2.69 -4.14
N LEU A 33 -4.41 -2.32 -2.94
CA LEU A 33 -5.43 -1.29 -2.75
C LEU A 33 -4.95 0.10 -3.18
N TYR A 34 -3.73 0.48 -2.82
CA TYR A 34 -3.14 1.75 -3.24
C TYR A 34 -3.05 1.84 -4.77
N LYS A 35 -2.55 0.81 -5.44
CA LYS A 35 -2.48 0.75 -6.91
C LYS A 35 -3.87 0.80 -7.55
N ALA A 36 -4.84 0.09 -7.00
CA ALA A 36 -6.23 0.13 -7.48
C ALA A 36 -6.82 1.55 -7.40
N TYR A 37 -6.52 2.27 -6.32
CA TYR A 37 -6.95 3.67 -6.16
C TYR A 37 -6.26 4.61 -7.16
N ILE A 38 -4.94 4.51 -7.33
CA ILE A 38 -4.19 5.40 -8.23
C ILE A 38 -4.58 5.17 -9.70
N THR A 39 -4.85 3.92 -10.10
CA THR A 39 -5.14 3.58 -11.50
C THR A 39 -6.60 3.80 -11.88
N GLY A 40 -7.54 3.51 -10.98
CA GLY A 40 -8.97 3.48 -11.31
C GLY A 40 -9.88 4.20 -10.31
N GLY A 41 -9.30 4.91 -9.35
CA GLY A 41 -10.01 5.69 -8.35
C GLY A 41 -10.89 4.83 -7.44
N ARG A 42 -11.92 5.46 -6.87
CA ARG A 42 -12.82 4.84 -5.88
C ARG A 42 -13.58 3.62 -6.41
N ILE A 43 -13.89 3.59 -7.71
CA ILE A 43 -14.68 2.50 -8.30
C ILE A 43 -13.85 1.21 -8.33
N ILE A 44 -12.64 1.26 -8.88
CA ILE A 44 -11.76 0.09 -8.94
C ILE A 44 -11.28 -0.32 -7.55
N LEU A 45 -10.99 0.64 -6.66
CA LEU A 45 -10.70 0.35 -5.26
C LEU A 45 -11.82 -0.45 -4.59
N LYS A 46 -13.09 -0.05 -4.79
CA LYS A 46 -14.23 -0.75 -4.19
C LYS A 46 -14.35 -2.18 -4.68
N GLU A 47 -14.19 -2.42 -5.98
CA GLU A 47 -14.21 -3.78 -6.53
C GLU A 47 -13.06 -4.61 -5.97
N LYS A 48 -11.86 -4.04 -5.89
CA LYS A 48 -10.70 -4.72 -5.32
C LYS A 48 -10.89 -5.11 -3.84
N ILE A 49 -11.47 -4.22 -3.03
CA ILE A 49 -11.80 -4.54 -1.63
C ILE A 49 -12.75 -5.74 -1.54
N LYS A 50 -13.77 -5.80 -2.41
CA LYS A 50 -14.70 -6.95 -2.42
C LYS A 50 -14.01 -8.26 -2.77
N GLU A 51 -13.08 -8.25 -3.73
CA GLU A 51 -12.31 -9.43 -4.11
C GLU A 51 -11.48 -9.96 -2.94
N ILE A 52 -10.78 -9.08 -2.23
CA ILE A 52 -9.95 -9.43 -1.08
C ILE A 52 -10.82 -10.01 0.04
N ILE A 53 -11.92 -9.33 0.40
CA ILE A 53 -12.86 -9.84 1.42
C ILE A 53 -13.40 -11.21 1.03
N LYS A 54 -13.78 -11.40 -0.24
CA LYS A 54 -14.30 -12.69 -0.71
C LYS A 54 -13.29 -13.82 -0.52
N LYS A 55 -12.02 -13.61 -0.91
CA LYS A 55 -10.95 -14.59 -0.69
C LYS A 55 -10.81 -14.97 0.79
N TYR A 56 -10.76 -13.98 1.68
CA TYR A 56 -10.67 -14.23 3.13
C TYR A 56 -11.85 -15.00 3.72
N LEU A 57 -13.04 -14.84 3.14
CA LEU A 57 -14.24 -15.56 3.59
C LEU A 57 -14.34 -16.97 2.97
N GLU A 58 -13.72 -17.22 1.82
CA GLU A 58 -13.72 -18.52 1.15
C GLU A 58 -12.56 -19.43 1.60
N GLU A 59 -11.45 -18.87 2.06
CA GLU A 59 -10.29 -19.60 2.60
C GLU A 59 -10.44 -20.01 4.07
N LYS A 60 -11.59 -19.73 4.69
CA LYS A 60 -11.92 -20.02 6.09
C LYS A 60 -13.05 -21.04 6.22
#